data_AF-A0A536UL37-F1
#
_entry.id   AF-A0A536UL37-F1
#
_cell.length_a   1.000
_cell.length_b   1.000
_cell.length_c   1.000
_cell.angle_alpha   90.00
_cell.angle_beta   90.00
_cell.angle_gamma   90.00
#
_symmetry.space_group_name_H-M   'P 1'
#
loop_
_entity.id
_entity.type
_entity.pdbx_description
1 polymer ?
#
loop_
_entity_poly.entity_id
_entity_poly.type
_entity_poly.pdbx_seq_one_letter_code
_entity_poly.pdbx_strand_id
1 'polypeptide(L)'
;WLRETDRRWRDGDLGSVDPQAWRSLDARLKAVLAPLRDALSATRDQARARRLALIEEATALAAKALERDAPAQVKVIQAQWQSQAKGLLLPQRDERALWEQFRAACDAVFQAREAKRQQEDVLKHEARSALENICVQLEQLALATDNNEQDLRRGLRDLQQQWTRGARTSDSALRRLESRFKNAKMAMEAALSARARARETEVWRTLAAKERLCEELDRRLCSGEGTADAAAAHAQWAALTALPAAWEKAMVGRRDAALRALADEAVAAAHVMRIERGVESRGEILLELELRLGLECPLELQAQRRALQLKQLRERFQGPATSGANSAGEQLLAWCAQPGVADARDRQRCERVFLAMEQAR
;
A
#
# COMPACT_ATOMS: atom_id res chain seq x y z
N TRP A 1 -0.10 -7.51 79.04
CA TRP A 1 0.55 -7.16 80.32
C TRP A 1 0.39 -5.69 80.69
N LEU A 2 1.17 -4.71 80.20
CA LEU A 2 1.06 -3.29 80.68
C LEU A 2 -0.37 -2.71 80.68
N ARG A 3 -1.14 -2.90 79.60
CA ARG A 3 -2.55 -2.47 79.53
C ARG A 3 -3.44 -3.16 80.57
N GLU A 4 -3.15 -4.42 80.85
CA GLU A 4 -3.88 -5.23 81.81
C GLU A 4 -3.49 -4.88 83.24
N THR A 5 -2.21 -4.57 83.50
CA THR A 5 -1.73 -3.99 84.75
C THR A 5 -2.42 -2.66 85.05
N ASP A 6 -2.51 -1.76 84.06
CA ASP A 6 -3.19 -0.47 84.19
C ASP A 6 -4.70 -0.61 84.40
N ARG A 7 -5.31 -1.63 83.80
CA ARG A 7 -6.74 -1.93 83.96
C ARG A 7 -7.02 -2.50 85.35
N ARG A 8 -6.22 -3.48 85.79
CA ARG A 8 -6.34 -4.07 87.14
C ARG A 8 -6.03 -3.08 88.26
N TRP A 9 -5.12 -2.13 88.04
CA TRP A 9 -4.83 -1.07 89.01
C TRP A 9 -5.97 -0.04 89.15
N ARG A 10 -6.65 0.28 88.03
CA ARG A 10 -7.75 1.25 88.02
C ARG A 10 -9.10 0.65 88.39
N ASP A 11 -9.38 -0.56 87.91
CA ASP A 11 -10.69 -1.20 87.94
C ASP A 11 -10.73 -2.42 88.88
N GLY A 12 -9.63 -2.74 89.57
CA GLY A 12 -9.54 -3.88 90.47
C GLY A 12 -10.11 -3.62 91.86
N ASP A 13 -10.51 -4.69 92.56
CA ASP A 13 -10.99 -4.67 93.95
C ASP A 13 -9.84 -4.39 94.94
N LEU A 14 -9.36 -3.15 94.97
CA LEU A 14 -8.36 -2.68 95.95
C LEU A 14 -8.98 -2.31 97.32
N GLY A 15 -10.31 -2.42 97.46
CA GLY A 15 -11.05 -2.00 98.65
C GLY A 15 -11.07 -0.48 98.85
N SER A 16 -11.60 -0.02 99.97
CA SER A 16 -11.64 1.40 100.33
C SER A 16 -10.26 1.89 100.79
N VAL A 17 -9.48 2.45 99.86
CA VAL A 17 -8.19 3.10 100.16
C VAL A 17 -8.41 4.60 100.38
N ASP A 18 -7.77 5.17 101.40
CA ASP A 18 -7.76 6.62 101.61
C ASP A 18 -7.25 7.38 100.35
N PRO A 19 -7.89 8.49 99.93
CA PRO A 19 -7.52 9.19 98.68
C PRO A 19 -6.07 9.67 98.62
N GLN A 20 -5.46 10.04 99.75
CA GLN A 20 -4.08 10.50 99.80
C GLN A 20 -3.10 9.34 99.70
N ALA A 21 -3.40 8.22 100.36
CA ALA A 21 -2.65 6.97 100.22
C ALA A 21 -2.72 6.44 98.77
N TRP A 22 -3.90 6.49 98.14
CA TRP A 22 -4.06 6.08 96.75
C TRP A 22 -3.21 6.90 95.77
N ARG A 23 -3.20 8.23 95.89
CA ARG A 23 -2.34 9.10 95.04
C ARG A 23 -0.86 8.79 95.18
N SER A 24 -0.39 8.51 96.40
CA SER A 24 1.01 8.15 96.66
C SER A 24 1.38 6.81 96.01
N LEU A 25 0.51 5.80 96.15
CA LEU A 25 0.71 4.49 95.53
C LEU A 25 0.64 4.55 94.00
N ASP A 26 -0.29 5.33 93.45
CA ASP A 26 -0.42 5.54 92.01
C ASP A 26 0.80 6.26 91.43
N ALA A 27 1.34 7.27 92.12
CA ALA A 27 2.58 7.94 91.73
C ALA A 27 3.78 6.98 91.74
N ARG A 28 3.90 6.11 92.76
CA ARG A 28 4.94 5.08 92.83
C ARG A 28 4.81 4.06 91.71
N LEU A 29 3.60 3.57 91.43
CA LEU A 29 3.36 2.64 90.32
C LEU A 29 3.69 3.29 88.97
N LYS A 30 3.24 4.54 88.75
CA LYS A 30 3.57 5.30 87.54
C LYS A 30 5.08 5.46 87.37
N ALA A 31 5.81 5.79 88.44
CA ALA A 31 7.26 5.92 88.41
C ALA A 31 7.96 4.59 88.09
N VAL A 32 7.51 3.47 88.67
CA VAL A 32 8.08 2.13 88.39
C VAL A 32 7.77 1.67 86.97
N LEU A 33 6.58 1.98 86.44
CA LEU A 33 6.17 1.60 85.09
C LEU A 33 6.68 2.56 84.00
N ALA A 34 7.11 3.78 84.35
CA ALA A 34 7.55 4.78 83.37
C ALA A 34 8.67 4.26 82.46
N PRO A 35 9.77 3.65 82.94
CA PRO A 35 10.82 3.12 82.07
C PRO A 35 10.31 2.05 81.08
N LEU A 36 9.37 1.19 81.50
CA LEU A 36 8.77 0.17 80.63
C LEU A 36 7.86 0.79 79.57
N ARG A 37 7.13 1.86 79.90
CA ARG A 37 6.30 2.62 78.96
C ARG A 37 7.16 3.36 77.94
N ASP A 38 8.23 3.99 78.39
CA ASP A 38 9.18 4.70 77.53
C ASP A 38 9.87 3.74 76.57
N ALA A 39 10.34 2.59 77.07
CA ALA A 39 10.92 1.54 76.23
C ALA A 39 9.93 1.00 75.19
N LEU A 40 8.66 0.79 75.58
CA LEU A 40 7.61 0.35 74.64
C LEU A 40 7.29 1.43 73.59
N SER A 41 7.24 2.70 73.99
CA SER A 41 7.04 3.83 73.07
C SER A 41 8.19 3.90 72.06
N ALA A 42 9.44 3.92 72.53
CA ALA A 42 10.62 3.94 71.68
C ALA A 42 10.64 2.76 70.69
N THR A 43 10.27 1.55 71.14
CA THR A 43 10.19 0.38 70.24
C THR A 43 9.08 0.55 69.18
N ARG A 44 7.92 1.13 69.54
CA ARG A 44 6.85 1.44 68.58
C ARG A 44 7.25 2.53 67.60
N ASP A 45 7.94 3.56 68.05
CA ASP A 45 8.44 4.64 67.19
C ASP A 45 9.46 4.10 66.19
N GLN A 46 10.38 3.22 66.62
CA GLN A 46 11.28 2.50 65.72
C GLN A 46 10.53 1.62 64.72
N ALA A 47 9.49 0.89 65.16
CA ALA A 47 8.70 0.05 64.28
C ALA A 47 7.85 0.86 63.28
N ARG A 48 7.41 2.07 63.66
CA ARG A 48 6.76 3.03 62.76
C ARG A 48 7.77 3.56 61.74
N ALA A 49 8.96 3.98 62.18
CA ALA A 49 10.02 4.47 61.30
C ALA A 49 10.45 3.42 60.27
N ARG A 50 10.58 2.14 60.66
CA ARG A 50 10.91 1.05 59.72
C ARG A 50 9.80 0.81 58.68
N ARG A 51 8.52 0.88 59.07
CA ARG A 51 7.39 0.81 58.13
C ARG A 51 7.37 2.00 57.17
N LEU A 52 7.65 3.20 57.66
CA LEU A 52 7.78 4.41 56.83
C LEU A 52 8.92 4.27 55.81
N ALA A 53 10.08 3.72 56.22
CA ALA A 53 11.17 3.44 55.30
C ALA A 53 10.77 2.47 54.18
N LEU A 54 10.02 1.41 54.49
CA LEU A 54 9.48 0.50 53.45
C LEU A 54 8.51 1.18 52.49
N ILE A 55 7.72 2.15 52.97
CA ILE A 55 6.83 2.96 52.12
C ILE A 55 7.66 3.86 51.20
N GLU A 56 8.70 4.51 51.73
CA GLU A 56 9.62 5.33 50.94
C GLU A 56 10.34 4.50 49.87
N GLU A 57 10.83 3.30 50.22
CA GLU A 57 11.45 2.36 49.28
C GLU A 57 10.47 1.93 48.17
N ALA A 58 9.24 1.54 48.53
CA ALA A 58 8.21 1.18 47.56
C ALA A 58 7.83 2.38 46.66
N THR A 59 7.80 3.59 47.21
CA THR A 59 7.51 4.82 46.47
C THR A 59 8.64 5.16 45.49
N ALA A 60 9.90 5.04 45.93
CA ALA A 60 11.06 5.23 45.07
C ALA A 60 11.11 4.19 43.94
N LEU A 61 10.67 2.97 44.21
CA LEU A 61 10.57 1.91 43.21
C LEU A 61 9.54 2.21 42.12
N ALA A 62 8.51 3.01 42.39
CA ALA A 62 7.54 3.43 41.38
C ALA A 62 8.19 4.26 40.26
N ALA A 63 9.19 5.08 40.58
CA ALA A 63 9.97 5.81 39.57
C ALA A 63 10.79 4.89 38.66
N LYS A 64 11.08 3.67 39.13
CA LYS A 64 11.85 2.62 38.44
C LYS A 64 10.97 1.43 38.02
N ALA A 65 9.66 1.62 37.95
CA ALA A 65 8.70 0.53 37.75
C ALA A 65 8.95 -0.28 36.46
N LEU A 66 9.56 0.34 35.44
CA LEU A 66 9.86 -0.31 34.15
C LEU A 66 11.10 -1.22 34.19
N GLU A 67 11.90 -1.17 35.25
CA GLU A 67 13.04 -2.08 35.42
C GLU A 67 12.55 -3.53 35.52
N ARG A 68 13.35 -4.46 35.00
CA ARG A 68 12.98 -5.88 34.86
C ARG A 68 12.68 -6.53 36.22
N ASP A 69 13.41 -6.14 37.24
CA ASP A 69 13.41 -6.70 38.58
C ASP A 69 12.49 -5.96 39.56
N ALA A 70 11.87 -4.83 39.16
CA ALA A 70 10.94 -4.09 40.00
C ALA A 70 9.83 -4.96 40.65
N PRO A 71 9.19 -5.92 39.95
CA PRO A 71 8.21 -6.82 40.57
C PRO A 71 8.82 -7.74 41.65
N ALA A 72 10.08 -8.16 41.48
CA ALA A 72 10.78 -8.97 42.46
C ALA A 72 11.13 -8.13 43.69
N GLN A 73 11.57 -6.89 43.49
CA GLN A 73 11.85 -5.94 44.58
C GLN A 73 10.58 -5.62 45.39
N VAL A 74 9.43 -5.40 44.74
CA VAL A 74 8.14 -5.21 45.46
C VAL A 74 7.83 -6.41 46.36
N LYS A 75 8.06 -7.65 45.89
CA LYS A 75 7.82 -8.86 46.70
C LYS A 75 8.75 -8.92 47.93
N VAL A 76 10.00 -8.49 47.79
CA VAL A 76 10.95 -8.42 48.91
C VAL A 76 10.46 -7.42 49.96
N ILE A 77 10.07 -6.22 49.53
CA ILE A 77 9.54 -5.18 50.43
C ILE A 77 8.25 -5.65 51.11
N GLN A 78 7.33 -6.31 50.39
CA GLN A 78 6.12 -6.91 50.96
C GLN A 78 6.42 -7.98 52.00
N ALA A 79 7.42 -8.83 51.77
CA ALA A 79 7.84 -9.84 52.75
C ALA A 79 8.47 -9.19 54.00
N GLN A 80 9.26 -8.13 53.82
CA GLN A 80 9.83 -7.36 54.93
C GLN A 80 8.73 -6.68 55.76
N TRP A 81 7.72 -6.09 55.11
CA TRP A 81 6.56 -5.52 55.79
C TRP A 81 5.84 -6.56 56.65
N GLN A 82 5.53 -7.73 56.08
CA GLN A 82 4.86 -8.81 56.80
C GLN A 82 5.67 -9.29 58.00
N SER A 83 7.00 -9.38 57.87
CA SER A 83 7.90 -9.73 58.98
C SER A 83 7.86 -8.68 60.10
N GLN A 84 7.96 -7.39 59.76
CA GLN A 84 7.90 -6.29 60.73
C GLN A 84 6.55 -6.20 61.44
N ALA A 85 5.45 -6.39 60.70
CA ALA A 85 4.09 -6.37 61.25
C ALA A 85 3.82 -7.52 62.22
N LYS A 86 4.39 -8.71 61.97
CA LYS A 86 4.33 -9.86 62.88
C LYS A 86 5.13 -9.66 64.16
N GLY A 87 6.26 -8.93 64.08
CA GLY A 87 7.16 -8.71 65.23
C GLY A 87 6.58 -7.77 66.29
N LEU A 88 5.98 -6.64 65.90
CA LEU A 88 5.37 -5.69 66.83
C LEU A 88 4.13 -5.03 66.23
N LEU A 89 2.98 -5.25 66.87
CA LEU A 89 1.71 -4.62 66.52
C LEU A 89 1.65 -3.17 67.03
N LEU A 90 1.41 -2.23 66.12
CA LEU A 90 1.12 -0.83 66.44
C LEU A 90 -0.35 -0.64 66.85
N PRO A 91 -0.74 0.53 67.39
CA PRO A 91 -2.15 0.88 67.52
C PRO A 91 -2.89 0.75 66.19
N GLN A 92 -4.11 0.20 66.21
CA GLN A 92 -4.87 -0.17 65.02
C GLN A 92 -5.02 0.98 64.00
N ARG A 93 -5.25 2.21 64.49
CA ARG A 93 -5.38 3.40 63.66
C ARG A 93 -4.11 3.68 62.85
N ASP A 94 -2.95 3.59 63.50
CA ASP A 94 -1.66 3.87 62.87
C ASP A 94 -1.28 2.76 61.89
N GLU A 95 -1.47 1.49 62.29
CA GLU A 95 -1.20 0.35 61.42
C GLU A 95 -2.04 0.41 60.14
N ARG A 96 -3.33 0.75 60.26
CA ARG A 96 -4.22 0.91 59.11
C ARG A 96 -3.76 2.02 58.17
N ALA A 97 -3.43 3.19 58.72
CA ALA A 97 -2.95 4.32 57.91
C ALA A 97 -1.64 3.98 57.17
N LEU A 98 -0.68 3.36 57.86
CA LEU A 98 0.58 2.94 57.27
C LEU A 98 0.38 1.84 56.21
N TRP A 99 -0.50 0.87 56.47
CA TRP A 99 -0.82 -0.19 55.52
C TRP A 99 -1.48 0.34 54.25
N GLU A 100 -2.43 1.27 54.37
CA GLU A 100 -3.08 1.90 53.20
C GLU A 100 -2.05 2.65 52.33
N GLN A 101 -1.13 3.38 52.94
CA GLN A 101 -0.03 4.06 52.23
C GLN A 101 0.93 3.06 51.57
N PHE A 102 1.34 2.02 52.30
CA PHE A 102 2.22 0.98 51.77
C PHE A 102 1.62 0.25 50.58
N ARG A 103 0.35 -0.15 50.70
CA ARG A 103 -0.38 -0.80 49.62
C ARG A 103 -0.47 0.10 48.40
N ALA A 104 -0.82 1.38 48.59
CA ALA A 104 -0.88 2.34 47.49
C ALA A 104 0.48 2.50 46.79
N ALA A 105 1.58 2.54 47.54
CA ALA A 105 2.93 2.60 46.98
C ALA A 105 3.28 1.35 46.16
N CYS A 106 2.96 0.14 46.64
CA CYS A 106 3.13 -1.10 45.87
C CYS A 106 2.24 -1.13 44.61
N ASP A 107 0.97 -0.74 44.72
CA ASP A 107 0.02 -0.74 43.61
C ASP A 107 0.46 0.23 42.50
N ALA A 108 1.06 1.37 42.87
CA ALA A 108 1.58 2.35 41.91
C ALA A 108 2.66 1.76 40.97
N VAL A 109 3.53 0.86 41.46
CA VAL A 109 4.55 0.19 40.63
C VAL A 109 3.88 -0.64 39.53
N PHE A 110 2.86 -1.43 39.87
CA PHE A 110 2.17 -2.28 38.91
C PHE A 110 1.31 -1.46 37.94
N GLN A 111 0.61 -0.43 38.43
CA GLN A 111 -0.16 0.48 37.60
C GLN A 111 0.71 1.18 36.55
N ALA A 112 1.91 1.65 36.93
CA ALA A 112 2.84 2.28 35.99
C ALA A 112 3.28 1.33 34.86
N ARG A 113 3.54 0.05 35.18
CA ARG A 113 3.91 -0.97 34.18
C ARG A 113 2.77 -1.33 33.26
N GLU A 114 1.57 -1.50 33.82
CA GLU A 114 0.38 -1.81 33.04
C GLU A 114 0.03 -0.66 32.10
N ALA A 115 0.06 0.59 32.59
CA ALA A 115 -0.14 1.78 31.77
C ALA A 115 0.88 1.86 30.62
N LYS A 116 2.16 1.55 30.87
CA LYS A 116 3.18 1.54 29.83
C LYS A 116 2.93 0.45 28.78
N ARG A 117 2.57 -0.77 29.21
CA ARG A 117 2.22 -1.87 28.31
C ARG A 117 1.01 -1.52 27.45
N GLN A 118 -0.05 -0.99 28.05
CA GLN A 118 -1.24 -0.55 27.33
C GLN A 118 -0.91 0.54 26.30
N GLN A 119 -0.06 1.52 26.66
CA GLN A 119 0.39 2.55 25.72
C GLN A 119 1.14 1.94 24.53
N GLU A 120 2.05 0.99 24.76
CA GLU A 120 2.79 0.30 23.69
C GLU A 120 1.87 -0.53 22.79
N ASP A 121 0.87 -1.20 23.38
CA ASP A 121 -0.10 -2.01 22.64
C ASP A 121 -1.02 -1.13 21.77
N VAL A 122 -1.45 0.03 22.27
CA VAL A 122 -2.20 1.03 21.48
C VAL A 122 -1.36 1.52 20.30
N LEU A 123 -0.11 1.91 20.53
CA LEU A 123 0.78 2.38 19.45
C LEU A 123 1.03 1.30 18.38
N LYS A 124 1.20 0.05 18.80
CA LYS A 124 1.33 -1.10 17.88
C LYS A 124 0.05 -1.34 17.08
N HIS A 125 -1.11 -1.23 17.73
CA HIS A 125 -2.39 -1.40 17.09
C HIS A 125 -2.67 -0.29 16.05
N GLU A 126 -2.42 0.96 16.40
CA GLU A 126 -2.55 2.11 15.50
C GLU A 126 -1.61 1.99 14.29
N ALA A 127 -0.34 1.65 14.52
CA ALA A 127 0.63 1.44 13.45
C ALA A 127 0.19 0.31 12.49
N ARG A 128 -0.33 -0.79 13.04
CA ARG A 128 -0.87 -1.89 12.24
C ARG A 128 -2.10 -1.46 11.43
N SER A 129 -3.05 -0.77 12.06
CA SER A 129 -4.26 -0.28 11.40
C SER A 129 -3.95 0.68 10.26
N ALA A 130 -2.95 1.57 10.45
CA ALA A 130 -2.48 2.46 9.40
C ALA A 130 -1.93 1.69 8.19
N LEU A 131 -1.12 0.64 8.42
CA LEU A 131 -0.61 -0.21 7.34
C LEU A 131 -1.73 -1.01 6.65
N GLU A 132 -2.73 -1.48 7.40
CA GLU A 132 -3.91 -2.17 6.85
C GLU A 132 -4.73 -1.25 5.94
N ASN A 133 -4.91 0.02 6.34
CA ASN A 133 -5.59 1.02 5.53
C ASN A 133 -4.84 1.31 4.22
N ILE A 134 -3.50 1.33 4.23
CA ILE A 134 -2.69 1.46 3.01
C ILE A 134 -2.96 0.32 2.04
N CYS A 135 -3.05 -0.92 2.53
CA CYS A 135 -3.41 -2.07 1.67
C CYS A 135 -4.81 -1.90 1.05
N VAL A 136 -5.80 -1.49 1.84
CA VAL A 136 -7.17 -1.25 1.35
C VAL A 136 -7.18 -0.15 0.28
N GLN A 137 -6.47 0.95 0.49
CA GLN A 137 -6.39 2.04 -0.49
C GLN A 137 -5.72 1.60 -1.80
N LEU A 138 -4.65 0.80 -1.73
CA LEU A 138 -4.02 0.24 -2.93
C LEU A 138 -4.97 -0.70 -3.68
N GLU A 139 -5.71 -1.55 -2.97
CA GLU A 139 -6.69 -2.46 -3.56
C GLU A 139 -7.83 -1.69 -4.25
N GLN A 140 -8.33 -0.64 -3.62
CA GLN A 140 -9.37 0.23 -4.20
C GLN A 140 -8.87 0.97 -5.44
N LEU A 141 -7.65 1.51 -5.41
CA LEU A 141 -7.05 2.18 -6.56
C LEU A 141 -6.81 1.22 -7.73
N ALA A 142 -6.48 -0.05 -7.47
CA ALA A 142 -6.32 -1.05 -8.51
C ALA A 142 -7.65 -1.40 -9.21
N LEU A 143 -8.78 -1.30 -8.50
CA LEU A 143 -10.12 -1.56 -9.02
C LEU A 143 -10.78 -0.34 -9.67
N ALA A 144 -10.31 0.87 -9.36
CA ALA A 144 -10.87 2.09 -9.94
C ALA A 144 -10.73 2.08 -11.47
N THR A 145 -11.81 2.40 -12.19
CA THR A 145 -11.84 2.47 -13.66
C THR A 145 -11.66 3.90 -14.18
N ASP A 146 -12.17 4.89 -13.47
CA ASP A 146 -12.34 6.25 -14.00
C ASP A 146 -11.13 7.16 -13.76
N ASN A 147 -10.18 6.72 -12.93
CA ASN A 147 -8.99 7.50 -12.61
C ASN A 147 -8.01 7.57 -13.80
N ASN A 148 -7.43 8.75 -14.01
CA ASN A 148 -6.36 8.92 -14.99
C ASN A 148 -5.08 8.17 -14.54
N GLU A 149 -4.31 7.70 -15.51
CA GLU A 149 -3.08 6.94 -15.30
C GLU A 149 -2.04 7.71 -14.45
N GLN A 150 -1.96 9.02 -14.63
CA GLN A 150 -1.05 9.87 -13.85
C GLN A 150 -1.41 9.88 -12.36
N ASP A 151 -2.69 9.98 -12.04
CA ASP A 151 -3.19 9.98 -10.66
C ASP A 151 -3.00 8.61 -10.02
N LEU A 152 -3.25 7.53 -10.76
CA LEU A 152 -2.99 6.16 -10.32
C LEU A 152 -1.51 5.94 -10.00
N ARG A 153 -0.59 6.41 -10.86
CA ARG A 153 0.86 6.32 -10.63
C ARG A 153 1.31 7.16 -9.44
N ARG A 154 0.70 8.34 -9.24
CA ARG A 154 0.97 9.19 -8.08
C ARG A 154 0.51 8.51 -6.79
N GLY A 155 -0.73 8.03 -6.74
CA GLY A 155 -1.28 7.32 -5.59
C GLY A 155 -0.45 6.09 -5.20
N LEU A 156 0.01 5.31 -6.19
CA LEU A 156 0.92 4.18 -5.95
C LEU A 156 2.23 4.61 -5.26
N ARG A 157 2.87 5.68 -5.74
CA ARG A 157 4.11 6.20 -5.13
C ARG A 157 3.87 6.71 -3.72
N ASP A 158 2.78 7.46 -3.51
CA ASP A 158 2.46 8.06 -2.21
C ASP A 158 2.19 6.96 -1.16
N LEU A 159 1.42 5.92 -1.52
CA LEU A 159 1.14 4.79 -0.64
C LEU A 159 2.37 3.93 -0.37
N GLN A 160 3.27 3.75 -1.35
CA GLN A 160 4.56 3.09 -1.14
C GLN A 160 5.46 3.84 -0.16
N GLN A 161 5.48 5.18 -0.23
CA GLN A 161 6.23 6.01 0.72
C GLN A 161 5.65 5.91 2.13
N GLN A 162 4.31 5.97 2.26
CA GLN A 162 3.64 5.82 3.56
C GLN A 162 3.90 4.44 4.17
N TRP A 163 3.82 3.37 3.36
CA TRP A 163 4.17 2.02 3.80
C TRP A 163 5.60 1.94 4.31
N THR A 164 6.56 2.49 3.56
CA THR A 164 7.98 2.44 3.93
C THR A 164 8.26 3.19 5.24
N ARG A 165 7.56 4.30 5.49
CA ARG A 165 7.65 5.05 6.75
C ARG A 165 7.06 4.26 7.92
N GLY A 166 5.89 3.66 7.76
CA GLY A 166 5.21 2.87 8.81
C GLY A 166 5.81 1.49 9.07
N ALA A 167 6.41 0.85 8.07
CA ALA A 167 6.96 -0.51 8.20
C ALA A 167 8.28 -0.54 9.00
N ARG A 168 9.04 0.57 9.03
CA ARG A 168 10.32 0.70 9.77
C ARG A 168 10.17 0.56 11.28
N THR A 169 8.97 0.74 11.81
CA THR A 169 8.69 0.73 13.25
C THR A 169 8.09 -0.59 13.75
N SER A 170 8.14 -1.66 12.94
CA SER A 170 7.16 -2.74 13.06
C SER A 170 7.74 -4.17 13.07
N ASP A 171 7.07 -5.04 13.82
CA ASP A 171 7.53 -6.38 14.24
C ASP A 171 7.24 -7.48 13.19
N SER A 172 7.84 -8.65 13.39
CA SER A 172 7.70 -9.92 12.65
C SER A 172 6.25 -10.39 12.40
N ALA A 173 5.28 -9.90 13.17
CA ALA A 173 3.85 -10.16 13.01
C ALA A 173 3.22 -9.59 11.72
N LEU A 174 3.96 -8.78 10.95
CA LEU A 174 3.45 -8.12 9.75
C LEU A 174 3.71 -8.84 8.43
N ARG A 175 4.30 -10.05 8.45
CA ARG A 175 4.54 -10.83 7.21
C ARG A 175 3.29 -11.01 6.34
N ARG A 176 2.13 -11.24 6.96
CA ARG A 176 0.85 -11.35 6.24
C ARG A 176 0.47 -10.04 5.57
N LEU A 177 0.67 -8.92 6.26
CA LEU A 177 0.35 -7.60 5.74
C LEU A 177 1.33 -7.17 4.65
N GLU A 178 2.61 -7.48 4.81
CA GLU A 178 3.63 -7.28 3.78
C GLU A 178 3.30 -8.07 2.51
N SER A 179 2.86 -9.33 2.65
CA SER A 179 2.41 -10.14 1.52
C SER A 179 1.19 -9.52 0.85
N ARG A 180 0.21 -9.04 1.63
CA ARG A 180 -0.98 -8.33 1.12
C ARG A 180 -0.59 -7.06 0.35
N PHE A 181 0.31 -6.25 0.91
CA PHE A 181 0.83 -5.04 0.27
C PHE A 181 1.54 -5.36 -1.06
N LYS A 182 2.41 -6.38 -1.08
CA LYS A 182 3.09 -6.83 -2.31
C LYS A 182 2.07 -7.25 -3.38
N ASN A 183 1.06 -8.02 -3.00
CA ASN A 183 0.01 -8.45 -3.91
C ASN A 183 -0.82 -7.27 -4.45
N ALA A 184 -1.21 -6.33 -3.58
CA ALA A 184 -1.95 -5.14 -3.97
C ALA A 184 -1.12 -4.24 -4.92
N LYS A 185 0.18 -4.09 -4.65
CA LYS A 185 1.11 -3.39 -5.54
C LYS A 185 1.21 -4.06 -6.91
N MET A 186 1.39 -5.38 -6.95
CA MET A 186 1.45 -6.13 -8.22
C MET A 186 0.14 -6.01 -9.00
N ALA A 187 -1.01 -6.07 -8.32
CA ALA A 187 -2.31 -5.89 -8.95
C ALA A 187 -2.45 -4.48 -9.58
N MET A 188 -1.98 -3.45 -8.89
CA MET A 188 -1.97 -2.07 -9.39
C MET A 188 -1.06 -1.90 -10.62
N GLU A 189 0.16 -2.45 -10.57
CA GLU A 189 1.10 -2.43 -11.70
C GLU A 189 0.55 -3.21 -12.91
N ALA A 190 -0.13 -4.33 -12.67
CA ALA A 190 -0.83 -5.10 -13.69
C ALA A 190 -1.99 -4.30 -14.30
N ALA A 191 -2.79 -3.60 -13.48
CA ALA A 191 -3.89 -2.76 -13.95
C ALA A 191 -3.40 -1.61 -14.84
N LEU A 192 -2.32 -0.93 -14.45
CA LEU A 192 -1.68 0.11 -15.27
C LEU A 192 -1.17 -0.45 -16.60
N SER A 193 -0.54 -1.62 -16.56
CA SER A 193 -0.02 -2.29 -17.77
C SER A 193 -1.14 -2.74 -18.70
N ALA A 194 -2.23 -3.26 -18.15
CA ALA A 194 -3.42 -3.67 -18.91
C ALA A 194 -4.09 -2.47 -19.59
N ARG A 195 -4.21 -1.33 -18.91
CA ARG A 195 -4.72 -0.07 -19.49
C ARG A 195 -3.84 0.43 -20.64
N ALA A 196 -2.52 0.41 -20.46
CA ALA A 196 -1.58 0.81 -21.51
C ALA A 196 -1.71 -0.11 -22.75
N ARG A 197 -1.80 -1.43 -22.54
CA ARG A 197 -2.03 -2.40 -23.62
C ARG A 197 -3.36 -2.18 -24.31
N ALA A 198 -4.45 -1.99 -23.56
CA ALA A 198 -5.78 -1.75 -24.13
C ALA A 198 -5.81 -0.51 -25.02
N ARG A 199 -5.13 0.57 -24.61
CA ARG A 199 -4.99 1.79 -25.42
C ARG A 199 -4.23 1.54 -26.72
N GLU A 200 -3.15 0.76 -26.68
CA GLU A 200 -2.39 0.42 -27.89
C GLU A 200 -3.20 -0.47 -28.83
N THR A 201 -3.87 -1.49 -28.31
CA THR A 201 -4.81 -2.32 -29.08
C THR A 201 -5.89 -1.46 -29.74
N GLU A 202 -6.44 -0.47 -29.03
CA GLU A 202 -7.45 0.44 -29.58
C GLU A 202 -6.92 1.30 -30.73
N VAL A 203 -5.65 1.74 -30.66
CA VAL A 203 -5.00 2.45 -31.77
C VAL A 203 -4.93 1.57 -33.03
N TRP A 204 -4.57 0.30 -32.89
CA TRP A 204 -4.51 -0.64 -34.03
C TRP A 204 -5.89 -0.92 -34.62
N ARG A 205 -6.91 -1.14 -33.76
CA ARG A 205 -8.30 -1.33 -34.20
C ARG A 205 -8.84 -0.13 -34.94
N THR A 206 -8.56 1.06 -34.42
CA THR A 206 -8.94 2.33 -35.04
C THR A 206 -8.25 2.51 -36.39
N LEU A 207 -6.96 2.18 -36.49
CA LEU A 207 -6.23 2.24 -37.76
C LEU A 207 -6.83 1.27 -38.79
N ALA A 208 -7.13 0.03 -38.40
CA ALA A 208 -7.79 -0.95 -39.26
C ALA A 208 -9.18 -0.48 -39.73
N ALA A 209 -9.98 0.11 -38.84
CA ALA A 209 -11.29 0.65 -39.19
C ALA A 209 -11.19 1.82 -40.18
N LYS A 210 -10.23 2.73 -39.98
CA LYS A 210 -9.97 3.86 -40.90
C LYS A 210 -9.42 3.37 -42.24
N GLU A 211 -8.59 2.34 -42.25
CA GLU A 211 -8.08 1.71 -43.47
C GLU A 211 -9.22 1.10 -44.29
N ARG A 212 -10.11 0.33 -43.64
CA ARG A 212 -11.31 -0.25 -44.28
C ARG A 212 -12.22 0.81 -44.87
N LEU A 213 -12.41 1.95 -44.20
CA LEU A 213 -13.18 3.06 -44.75
C LEU A 213 -12.53 3.63 -46.01
N CYS A 214 -11.22 3.86 -46.00
CA CYS A 214 -10.50 4.34 -47.18
C CYS A 214 -10.51 3.33 -48.33
N GLU A 215 -10.38 2.03 -48.03
CA GLU A 215 -10.45 0.96 -49.02
C GLU A 215 -11.84 0.89 -49.68
N GLU A 216 -12.91 1.08 -48.92
CA GLU A 216 -14.28 1.13 -49.45
C GLU A 216 -14.45 2.30 -50.44
N LEU A 217 -13.87 3.47 -50.15
CA LEU A 217 -13.86 4.60 -51.08
C LEU A 217 -13.05 4.29 -52.34
N ASP A 218 -11.86 3.69 -52.20
CA ASP A 218 -11.02 3.28 -53.32
C ASP A 218 -11.74 2.22 -54.20
N ARG A 219 -12.49 1.28 -53.60
CA ARG A 219 -13.28 0.25 -54.29
C ARG A 219 -14.43 0.84 -55.10
N ARG A 220 -15.17 1.80 -54.55
CA ARG A 220 -16.23 2.52 -55.27
C ARG A 220 -15.69 3.25 -56.49
N LEU A 221 -14.52 3.87 -56.34
CA LEU A 221 -13.85 4.54 -57.44
C LEU A 221 -13.48 3.55 -58.56
N CYS A 222 -12.87 2.40 -58.21
CA CYS A 222 -12.49 1.39 -59.20
C CYS A 222 -13.69 0.71 -59.88
N SER A 223 -14.83 0.58 -59.19
CA SER A 223 -16.06 -0.01 -59.75
C SER A 223 -16.90 0.99 -60.54
N GLY A 224 -16.58 2.29 -60.49
CA GLY A 224 -17.38 3.35 -61.11
C GLY A 224 -18.71 3.60 -60.40
N GLU A 225 -18.86 3.14 -59.15
CA GLU A 225 -20.06 3.30 -58.33
C GLU A 225 -20.20 4.72 -57.78
N GLY A 226 -20.58 5.67 -58.65
CA GLY A 226 -21.11 6.98 -58.32
C GLY A 226 -20.28 7.88 -57.38
N THR A 227 -20.85 9.05 -57.04
CA THR A 227 -20.27 9.96 -56.06
C THR A 227 -20.53 9.44 -54.64
N ALA A 228 -19.50 9.25 -53.82
CA ALA A 228 -19.72 8.96 -52.40
C ALA A 228 -20.25 10.19 -51.66
N ASP A 229 -21.16 9.96 -50.70
CA ASP A 229 -21.57 11.00 -49.75
C ASP A 229 -20.39 11.35 -48.84
N ALA A 230 -19.72 12.45 -49.18
CA ALA A 230 -18.60 12.97 -48.40
C ALA A 230 -19.03 13.27 -46.95
N ALA A 231 -20.24 13.77 -46.71
CA ALA A 231 -20.70 14.05 -45.36
C ALA A 231 -20.84 12.76 -44.53
N ALA A 232 -21.39 11.70 -45.12
CA ALA A 232 -21.47 10.40 -44.46
C ALA A 232 -20.09 9.80 -44.15
N ALA A 233 -19.13 9.88 -45.08
CA ALA A 233 -17.77 9.41 -44.85
C ALA A 233 -17.05 10.19 -43.72
N HIS A 234 -17.24 11.51 -43.65
CA HIS A 234 -16.72 12.33 -42.56
C HIS A 234 -17.38 11.98 -41.22
N ALA A 235 -18.68 11.72 -41.20
CA ALA A 235 -19.40 11.31 -40.00
C ALA A 235 -18.92 9.94 -39.47
N GLN A 236 -18.74 8.96 -40.36
CA GLN A 236 -18.18 7.65 -40.00
C GLN A 236 -16.75 7.76 -39.47
N TRP A 237 -15.92 8.62 -40.08
CA TRP A 237 -14.58 8.88 -39.57
C TRP A 237 -14.56 9.52 -38.18
N ALA A 238 -15.44 10.51 -37.96
CA ALA A 238 -15.54 11.22 -36.69
C ALA A 238 -16.12 10.35 -35.56
N ALA A 239 -16.87 9.30 -35.90
CA ALA A 239 -17.36 8.32 -34.93
C ALA A 239 -16.25 7.39 -34.42
N LEU A 240 -15.14 7.25 -35.15
CA LEU A 240 -13.96 6.49 -34.72
C LEU A 240 -13.08 7.33 -33.78
N THR A 241 -12.32 6.67 -32.91
CA THR A 241 -11.37 7.40 -32.05
C THR A 241 -10.27 8.07 -32.88
N ALA A 242 -9.68 9.13 -32.34
CA ALA A 242 -8.59 9.83 -33.01
C ALA A 242 -7.27 9.03 -32.86
N LEU A 243 -6.57 8.82 -33.97
CA LEU A 243 -5.23 8.27 -33.97
C LEU A 243 -4.22 9.32 -33.46
N PRO A 244 -2.97 8.92 -33.15
CA PRO A 244 -1.87 9.87 -32.95
C PRO A 244 -1.81 10.88 -34.10
N ALA A 245 -1.56 12.16 -33.80
CA ALA A 245 -1.74 13.27 -34.74
C ALA A 245 -1.04 13.07 -36.11
N ALA A 246 0.16 12.50 -36.12
CA ALA A 246 0.89 12.22 -37.35
C ALA A 246 0.20 11.13 -38.21
N TRP A 247 -0.33 10.09 -37.58
CA TRP A 247 -1.01 8.98 -38.24
C TRP A 247 -2.39 9.42 -38.73
N GLU A 248 -3.09 10.20 -37.91
CA GLU A 248 -4.36 10.82 -38.27
C GLU A 248 -4.20 11.67 -39.53
N LYS A 249 -3.17 12.52 -39.60
CA LYS A 249 -2.88 13.36 -40.76
C LYS A 249 -2.65 12.54 -42.03
N ALA A 250 -1.88 11.45 -41.95
CA ALA A 250 -1.62 10.58 -43.11
C ALA A 250 -2.91 9.92 -43.62
N MET A 251 -3.72 9.41 -42.70
CA MET A 251 -4.97 8.70 -43.00
C MET A 251 -6.05 9.66 -43.52
N VAL A 252 -6.19 10.86 -42.94
CA VAL A 252 -7.05 11.93 -43.46
C VAL A 252 -6.64 12.33 -44.88
N GLY A 253 -5.34 12.44 -45.16
CA GLY A 253 -4.84 12.72 -46.50
C GLY A 253 -5.26 11.68 -47.54
N ARG A 254 -5.24 10.38 -47.18
CA ARG A 254 -5.75 9.29 -48.05
C ARG A 254 -7.26 9.44 -48.28
N ARG A 255 -8.04 9.60 -47.20
CA ARG A 255 -9.51 9.76 -47.28
C ARG A 255 -9.91 10.93 -48.17
N ASP A 256 -9.32 12.10 -47.95
CA ASP A 256 -9.67 13.33 -48.67
C ASP A 256 -9.22 13.28 -50.14
N ALA A 257 -8.15 12.53 -50.45
CA ALA A 257 -7.77 12.26 -51.83
C ALA A 257 -8.81 11.36 -52.54
N ALA A 258 -9.26 10.28 -51.88
CA ALA A 258 -10.28 9.39 -52.43
C ALA A 258 -11.64 10.10 -52.60
N LEU A 259 -12.07 10.91 -51.62
CA LEU A 259 -13.31 11.69 -51.72
C LEU A 259 -13.26 12.73 -52.85
N ARG A 260 -12.12 13.40 -53.05
CA ARG A 260 -11.94 14.32 -54.18
C ARG A 260 -12.00 13.58 -55.52
N ALA A 261 -11.37 12.42 -55.62
CA ALA A 261 -11.41 11.59 -56.83
C ALA A 261 -12.82 11.07 -57.14
N LEU A 262 -13.64 10.79 -56.11
CA LEU A 262 -15.05 10.41 -56.28
C LEU A 262 -15.97 11.57 -56.68
N ALA A 263 -15.56 12.81 -56.41
CA ALA A 263 -16.34 14.01 -56.74
C ALA A 263 -15.95 14.62 -58.09
N ASP A 264 -14.71 14.41 -58.55
CA ASP A 264 -14.15 15.00 -59.77
C ASP A 264 -13.59 13.92 -60.71
N GLU A 265 -14.29 13.72 -61.83
CA GLU A 265 -13.93 12.74 -62.86
C GLU A 265 -12.55 13.00 -63.48
N ALA A 266 -12.10 14.25 -63.53
CA ALA A 266 -10.76 14.59 -64.04
C ALA A 266 -9.63 14.07 -63.12
N VAL A 267 -9.91 13.95 -61.82
CA VAL A 267 -8.97 13.44 -60.80
C VAL A 267 -9.14 11.93 -60.61
N ALA A 268 -10.33 11.39 -60.88
CA ALA A 268 -10.67 9.97 -60.75
C ALA A 268 -9.67 9.06 -61.47
N ALA A 269 -9.43 9.29 -62.76
CA ALA A 269 -8.55 8.46 -63.58
C ALA A 269 -7.11 8.41 -63.04
N ALA A 270 -6.57 9.55 -62.60
CA ALA A 270 -5.23 9.62 -62.02
C ALA A 270 -5.13 8.88 -60.68
N HIS A 271 -6.19 8.90 -59.86
CA HIS A 271 -6.24 8.19 -58.60
C HIS A 271 -6.38 6.68 -58.79
N VAL A 272 -7.21 6.23 -59.74
CA VAL A 272 -7.31 4.80 -60.12
C VAL A 272 -5.96 4.26 -60.60
N MET A 273 -5.26 5.00 -61.47
CA MET A 273 -3.91 4.60 -61.90
C MET A 273 -2.92 4.51 -60.72
N ARG A 274 -3.07 5.36 -59.69
CA ARG A 274 -2.26 5.30 -58.48
C ARG A 274 -2.58 4.08 -57.62
N ILE A 275 -3.85 3.68 -57.53
CA ILE A 275 -4.29 2.43 -56.90
C ILE A 275 -3.65 1.24 -57.61
N GLU A 276 -3.76 1.16 -58.94
CA GLU A 276 -3.23 0.05 -59.75
C GLU A 276 -1.72 -0.10 -59.61
N ARG A 277 -0.96 1.01 -59.73
CA ARG A 277 0.50 1.01 -59.53
C ARG A 277 0.90 0.69 -58.09
N GLY A 278 0.02 0.96 -57.13
CA GLY A 278 0.25 0.73 -55.70
C GLY A 278 0.10 -0.72 -55.28
N VAL A 279 -0.52 -1.60 -56.09
CA VAL A 279 -0.79 -3.00 -55.72
C VAL A 279 0.50 -3.76 -55.37
N GLU A 280 1.52 -3.66 -56.22
CA GLU A 280 2.80 -4.35 -56.00
C GLU A 280 3.49 -3.84 -54.73
N SER A 281 3.58 -2.52 -54.56
CA SER A 281 4.18 -1.91 -53.37
C SER A 281 3.43 -2.29 -52.07
N ARG A 282 2.09 -2.30 -52.11
CA ARG A 282 1.27 -2.74 -50.97
C ARG A 282 1.50 -4.23 -50.65
N GLY A 283 1.63 -5.07 -51.67
CA GLY A 283 1.93 -6.50 -51.53
C GLY A 283 3.31 -6.75 -50.91
N GLU A 284 4.33 -6.00 -51.36
CA GLU A 284 5.68 -6.04 -50.80
C GLU A 284 5.72 -5.59 -49.34
N ILE A 285 5.06 -4.48 -48.98
CA ILE A 285 5.02 -4.00 -47.59
C ILE A 285 4.33 -5.02 -46.67
N LEU A 286 3.26 -5.70 -47.13
CA LEU A 286 2.66 -6.79 -46.37
C LEU A 286 3.64 -7.95 -46.15
N LEU A 287 4.43 -8.33 -47.17
CA LEU A 287 5.45 -9.37 -47.04
C LEU A 287 6.54 -8.97 -46.03
N GLU A 288 6.95 -7.70 -46.03
CA GLU A 288 7.91 -7.17 -45.06
C GLU A 288 7.37 -7.23 -43.63
N LEU A 289 6.10 -6.83 -43.44
CA LEU A 289 5.42 -6.88 -42.14
C LEU A 289 5.29 -8.32 -41.63
N GLU A 290 4.88 -9.27 -42.48
CA GLU A 290 4.82 -10.69 -42.16
C GLU A 290 6.19 -11.25 -41.76
N LEU A 291 7.25 -10.87 -42.49
CA LEU A 291 8.62 -11.28 -42.17
C LEU A 291 9.05 -10.74 -40.80
N ARG A 292 8.78 -9.46 -40.53
CA ARG A 292 9.16 -8.78 -39.29
C ARG A 292 8.40 -9.31 -38.07
N LEU A 293 7.13 -9.64 -38.25
CA LEU A 293 6.25 -10.20 -37.21
C LEU A 293 6.36 -11.73 -37.09
N GLY A 294 7.17 -12.38 -37.93
CA GLY A 294 7.35 -13.83 -37.91
C GLY A 294 6.11 -14.63 -38.33
N LEU A 295 5.20 -14.03 -39.10
CA LEU A 295 3.96 -14.68 -39.55
C LEU A 295 4.23 -15.67 -40.69
N GLU A 296 3.39 -16.71 -40.80
CA GLU A 296 3.47 -17.68 -41.89
C GLU A 296 3.05 -17.04 -43.23
N CYS A 297 3.83 -17.27 -44.28
CA CYS A 297 3.55 -16.77 -45.62
C CYS A 297 2.86 -17.85 -46.47
N PRO A 298 1.80 -17.49 -47.24
CA PRO A 298 1.16 -18.39 -48.21
C PRO A 298 2.16 -19.00 -49.19
N LEU A 299 1.87 -20.22 -49.66
CA LEU A 299 2.77 -20.99 -50.53
C LEU A 299 3.14 -20.21 -51.81
N GLU A 300 2.18 -19.49 -52.37
CA GLU A 300 2.30 -18.71 -53.61
C GLU A 300 3.31 -17.57 -53.48
N LEU A 301 3.49 -17.04 -52.26
CA LEU A 301 4.35 -15.88 -51.99
C LEU A 301 5.70 -16.27 -51.36
N GLN A 302 5.96 -17.56 -51.16
CA GLN A 302 7.23 -18.01 -50.56
C GLN A 302 8.46 -17.63 -51.39
N ALA A 303 8.36 -17.68 -52.72
CA ALA A 303 9.45 -17.28 -53.60
C ALA A 303 9.76 -15.78 -53.46
N GLN A 304 8.71 -14.94 -53.43
CA GLN A 304 8.84 -13.49 -53.23
C GLN A 304 9.41 -13.16 -51.86
N ARG A 305 8.96 -13.85 -50.80
CA ARG A 305 9.50 -13.71 -49.44
C ARG A 305 10.99 -14.02 -49.39
N ARG A 306 11.44 -15.11 -50.03
CA ARG A 306 12.87 -15.48 -50.09
C ARG A 306 13.69 -14.43 -50.85
N ALA A 307 13.18 -13.92 -51.97
CA ALA A 307 13.83 -12.85 -52.73
C ALA A 307 14.01 -11.58 -51.88
N LEU A 308 12.98 -11.19 -51.13
CA LEU A 308 13.00 -10.05 -50.23
C LEU A 308 13.98 -10.23 -49.07
N GLN A 309 14.04 -11.42 -48.46
CA GLN A 309 15.05 -11.75 -47.45
C GLN A 309 16.48 -11.64 -47.99
N LEU A 310 16.73 -12.11 -49.22
CA LEU A 310 18.04 -11.98 -49.88
C LEU A 310 18.39 -10.52 -50.19
N LYS A 311 17.41 -9.72 -50.61
CA LYS A 311 17.56 -8.28 -50.86
C LYS A 311 17.96 -7.55 -49.57
N GLN A 312 17.20 -7.74 -48.49
CA GLN A 312 17.49 -7.15 -47.18
C GLN A 312 18.86 -7.60 -46.63
N LEU A 313 19.25 -8.86 -46.86
CA LEU A 313 20.57 -9.36 -46.47
C LEU A 313 21.69 -8.64 -47.23
N ARG A 314 21.55 -8.49 -48.56
CA ARG A 314 22.52 -7.78 -49.40
C ARG A 314 22.66 -6.32 -49.00
N GLU A 315 21.53 -5.63 -48.76
CA GLU A 315 21.51 -4.23 -48.32
C GLU A 315 22.22 -4.05 -46.97
N ARG A 316 22.07 -4.99 -46.04
CA ARG A 316 22.80 -4.99 -44.77
C ARG A 316 24.31 -5.18 -44.92
N PHE A 317 24.77 -5.87 -45.96
CA PHE A 317 26.20 -6.09 -46.24
C PHE A 317 26.86 -4.94 -47.01
N GLN A 318 26.10 -4.10 -47.71
CA GLN A 318 26.62 -3.05 -48.60
C GLN A 318 26.87 -1.70 -47.92
N GLY A 319 26.64 -1.54 -46.61
CA GLY A 319 27.04 -0.34 -45.87
C GLY A 319 26.38 -0.22 -44.49
N PRO A 320 26.84 0.72 -43.62
CA PRO A 320 26.20 1.00 -42.35
C PRO A 320 24.79 1.50 -42.64
N ALA A 321 23.82 0.67 -42.29
CA ALA A 321 22.43 0.86 -42.64
C ALA A 321 21.94 2.26 -42.25
N THR A 322 21.62 3.09 -43.23
CA THR A 322 20.43 3.96 -43.15
C THR A 322 19.18 3.08 -43.32
N SER A 323 19.11 1.96 -42.61
CA SER A 323 17.84 1.33 -42.29
C SER A 323 17.18 2.34 -41.37
N GLY A 324 16.41 3.26 -41.94
CA GLY A 324 15.45 4.05 -41.19
C GLY A 324 14.71 3.03 -40.36
N ALA A 325 14.93 3.08 -39.05
CA ALA A 325 14.41 2.13 -38.09
C ALA A 325 12.91 2.39 -37.92
N ASN A 326 12.17 2.36 -39.03
CA ASN A 326 10.75 2.54 -39.03
C ASN A 326 10.19 1.36 -38.24
N SER A 327 9.34 1.64 -37.26
CA SER A 327 8.71 0.58 -36.48
C SER A 327 7.80 -0.27 -37.37
N ALA A 328 7.44 -1.49 -36.94
CA ALA A 328 6.40 -2.27 -37.64
C ALA A 328 5.09 -1.45 -37.77
N GLY A 329 4.82 -0.60 -36.78
CA GLY A 329 3.72 0.36 -36.79
C GLY A 329 3.79 1.40 -37.90
N GLU A 330 4.97 2.00 -38.11
CA GLU A 330 5.18 2.99 -39.17
C GLU A 330 5.11 2.36 -40.56
N GLN A 331 5.59 1.12 -40.72
CA GLN A 331 5.44 0.36 -41.96
C GLN A 331 3.97 0.02 -42.23
N LEU A 332 3.21 -0.40 -41.21
CA LEU A 332 1.78 -0.66 -41.33
C LEU A 332 1.01 0.62 -41.66
N LEU A 333 1.36 1.76 -41.03
CA LEU A 333 0.79 3.05 -41.39
C LEU A 333 1.10 3.43 -42.84
N ALA A 334 2.34 3.22 -43.30
CA ALA A 334 2.72 3.51 -44.68
C ALA A 334 1.88 2.70 -45.67
N TRP A 335 1.63 1.42 -45.37
CA TRP A 335 0.68 0.59 -46.13
C TRP A 335 -0.75 1.16 -46.11
N CYS A 336 -1.25 1.51 -44.91
CA CYS A 336 -2.60 2.07 -44.74
C CYS A 336 -2.78 3.43 -45.44
N ALA A 337 -1.71 4.22 -45.59
CA ALA A 337 -1.75 5.55 -46.19
C ALA A 337 -1.66 5.53 -47.72
N GLN A 338 -1.22 4.42 -48.34
CA GLN A 338 -1.27 4.24 -49.79
C GLN A 338 -2.71 3.94 -50.23
N PRO A 339 -3.23 4.53 -51.33
CA PRO A 339 -4.52 4.11 -51.87
C PRO A 339 -4.40 2.70 -52.46
N GLY A 340 -5.46 1.91 -52.38
CA GLY A 340 -5.39 0.48 -52.71
C GLY A 340 -6.67 -0.27 -52.39
N VAL A 341 -6.98 -1.29 -53.20
CA VAL A 341 -8.03 -2.27 -52.93
C VAL A 341 -7.37 -3.63 -52.81
N ALA A 342 -7.43 -4.26 -51.64
CA ALA A 342 -6.87 -5.58 -51.42
C ALA A 342 -7.79 -6.66 -52.00
N ASP A 343 -7.19 -7.65 -52.66
CA ASP A 343 -7.88 -8.88 -53.03
C ASP A 343 -8.20 -9.73 -51.78
N ALA A 344 -8.91 -10.84 -51.96
CA ALA A 344 -9.31 -11.69 -50.84
C ALA A 344 -8.11 -12.25 -50.04
N ARG A 345 -7.01 -12.56 -50.73
CA ARG A 345 -5.78 -13.10 -50.13
C ARG A 345 -5.08 -12.03 -49.30
N ASP A 346 -4.82 -10.86 -49.87
CA ASP A 346 -4.12 -9.77 -49.22
C ASP A 346 -4.95 -9.16 -48.09
N ARG A 347 -6.30 -9.22 -48.18
CA ARG A 347 -7.18 -8.89 -47.05
C ARG A 347 -6.97 -9.84 -45.87
N GLN A 348 -6.92 -11.16 -46.09
CA GLN A 348 -6.66 -12.12 -45.03
C GLN A 348 -5.26 -11.93 -44.41
N ARG A 349 -4.26 -11.63 -45.24
CA ARG A 349 -2.88 -11.32 -44.78
C ARG A 349 -2.85 -10.07 -43.91
N CYS A 350 -3.52 -9.01 -44.35
CA CYS A 350 -3.66 -7.76 -43.61
C CYS A 350 -4.33 -7.97 -42.25
N GLU A 351 -5.42 -8.73 -42.19
CA GLU A 351 -6.10 -9.06 -40.93
C GLU A 351 -5.19 -9.80 -39.95
N ARG A 352 -4.37 -10.74 -40.44
CA ARG A 352 -3.36 -11.42 -39.61
C ARG A 352 -2.29 -10.46 -39.10
N VAL A 353 -1.86 -9.50 -39.92
CA VAL A 353 -0.90 -8.47 -39.51
C VAL A 353 -1.50 -7.59 -38.42
N PHE A 354 -2.72 -7.09 -38.58
CA PHE A 354 -3.40 -6.28 -37.55
C PHE A 354 -3.61 -7.07 -36.25
N LEU A 355 -4.05 -8.33 -36.33
CA LEU A 355 -4.17 -9.21 -35.15
C LEU A 355 -2.83 -9.42 -34.44
N ALA A 356 -1.75 -9.63 -35.20
CA ALA A 356 -0.42 -9.75 -34.64
C ALA A 356 0.05 -8.46 -33.97
N MET A 357 -0.26 -7.29 -34.55
CA MET A 357 0.07 -5.98 -33.95
C MET A 357 -0.74 -5.71 -32.68
N GLU A 358 -1.99 -6.16 -32.61
CA GLU A 358 -2.81 -6.10 -31.39
C GLU A 358 -2.26 -6.98 -30.26
N GLN A 359 -1.62 -8.11 -30.60
CA GLN A 359 -1.09 -9.10 -29.65
C GLN A 359 0.39 -8.92 -29.34
N ALA A 360 1.12 -8.14 -30.14
CA ALA A 360 2.55 -7.93 -29.99
C ALA A 360 2.86 -7.08 -28.76
N ARG A 361 3.02 -7.74 -27.60
CA ARG A 361 3.79 -7.24 -26.44
C ARG A 361 4.05 -8.30 -25.36
#